data_AF-A0A7V3YM50-F1
#
_entry.id   AF-A0A7V3YM50-F1
#
_cell.length_a   1.000
_cell.length_b   1.000
_cell.length_c   1.000
_cell.angle_alpha   90.00
_cell.angle_beta   90.00
_cell.angle_gamma   90.00
#
_symmetry.space_group_name_H-M   'P 1'
#
loop_
_entity.id
_entity.type
_entity.pdbx_description
1 polymer ?
#
loop_
_entity_poly.entity_id
_entity_poly.type
_entity_poly.pdbx_seq_one_letter_code
_entity_poly.pdbx_strand_id
1 'polypeptide(L)'
;FFASLLEFGFLRGRPVFPRGFWFSRLLATWSIPWMIVTVWYLVPGLFGRPLPFALELAWALGVTFLSGIFGGVLERGLEDEWSSPFALRVVLVLFSVAAFFFVWFTYRMPWIDLFEIP
;
A
#
# COMPACT_ATOMS: atom_id res chain seq x y z
N PHE A 1 -3.43 -8.66 -1.23
CA PHE A 1 -3.56 -9.65 -0.13
C PHE A 1 -4.12 -11.01 -0.57
N PHE A 2 -5.34 -11.12 -1.11
CA PHE A 2 -5.87 -12.43 -1.55
C PHE A 2 -5.02 -13.12 -2.63
N ALA A 3 -4.55 -12.36 -3.62
CA ALA A 3 -3.58 -12.86 -4.60
C ALA A 3 -2.31 -13.40 -3.91
N SER A 4 -1.83 -12.70 -2.88
CA SER A 4 -0.65 -13.08 -2.11
C SER A 4 -0.82 -14.38 -1.32
N LEU A 5 -2.02 -14.63 -0.79
CA LEU A 5 -2.37 -15.88 -0.11
C LEU A 5 -2.40 -17.07 -1.08
N LEU A 6 -2.98 -16.87 -2.28
CA LEU A 6 -3.00 -17.89 -3.33
C LEU A 6 -1.57 -18.22 -3.78
N GLU A 7 -0.77 -17.18 -4.02
CA GLU A 7 0.61 -17.33 -4.46
C GLU A 7 1.49 -18.02 -3.41
N PHE A 8 1.27 -17.73 -2.11
CA PHE A 8 1.88 -18.48 -1.03
C PHE A 8 1.52 -19.97 -1.09
N GLY A 9 0.24 -20.29 -1.33
CA GLY A 9 -0.23 -21.66 -1.49
C GLY A 9 0.47 -22.43 -2.61
N PHE A 10 0.71 -21.78 -3.76
CA PHE A 10 1.41 -22.38 -4.89
C PHE A 10 2.93 -22.46 -4.72
N LEU A 11 3.56 -21.48 -4.06
CA LEU A 11 5.01 -21.39 -3.92
C LEU A 11 5.58 -22.12 -2.69
N ARG A 12 4.76 -22.40 -1.66
CA ARG A 12 5.21 -23.07 -0.43
C ARG A 12 5.84 -24.45 -0.66
N GLY A 13 5.50 -25.12 -1.76
CA GLY A 13 6.06 -26.43 -2.14
C GLY A 13 7.36 -26.37 -2.97
N ARG A 14 7.87 -25.17 -3.31
CA ARG A 14 9.08 -25.03 -4.12
C ARG A 14 10.35 -24.94 -3.25
N PRO A 15 11.49 -25.46 -3.72
CA PRO A 15 12.75 -25.47 -2.97
C PRO A 15 13.35 -24.07 -2.75
N VAL A 16 12.97 -23.09 -3.58
CA VAL A 16 13.39 -21.69 -3.46
C VAL A 16 12.18 -20.88 -3.01
N PHE A 17 11.95 -20.83 -1.70
CA PHE A 17 10.96 -19.94 -1.10
C PHE A 17 11.67 -18.65 -0.67
N PRO A 18 11.29 -17.48 -1.21
CA PRO A 18 11.94 -16.23 -0.87
C PRO A 18 11.75 -15.91 0.61
N ARG A 19 12.86 -15.65 1.31
CA ARG A 19 12.87 -15.40 2.77
C ARG A 19 12.11 -14.12 3.13
N GLY A 20 12.11 -13.14 2.23
CA GLY A 20 11.43 -11.85 2.40
C GLY A 20 9.96 -11.82 1.96
N PHE A 21 9.39 -12.93 1.47
CA PHE A 21 8.06 -12.97 0.81
C PHE A 21 6.96 -12.20 1.56
N TRP A 22 6.78 -12.48 2.86
CA TRP A 22 5.73 -11.83 3.65
C TRP A 22 6.08 -10.39 3.98
N PHE A 23 7.36 -10.10 4.25
CA PHE A 23 7.82 -8.76 4.58
C PHE A 23 7.60 -7.80 3.41
N SER A 24 8.04 -8.19 2.21
CA SER A 24 7.96 -7.36 1.01
C SER A 24 6.50 -7.03 0.64
N ARG A 25 5.62 -8.04 0.68
CA ARG A 25 4.20 -7.91 0.32
C ARG A 25 3.38 -7.11 1.33
N LEU A 26 3.60 -7.35 2.63
CA LEU A 26 2.91 -6.59 3.67
C LEU A 26 3.33 -5.12 3.64
N LEU A 27 4.63 -4.86 3.48
CA LEU A 27 5.14 -3.50 3.37
C LEU A 27 4.64 -2.82 2.10
N ALA A 28 4.65 -3.49 0.94
CA ALA A 28 4.09 -2.94 -0.29
C ALA A 28 2.60 -2.63 -0.18
N THR A 29 1.82 -3.56 0.39
CA THR A 29 0.38 -3.37 0.60
C THR A 29 0.10 -2.15 1.48
N TRP A 30 0.91 -1.93 2.53
CA TRP A 30 0.78 -0.77 3.40
C TRP A 30 1.25 0.54 2.77
N SER A 31 2.31 0.50 1.96
CA SER A 31 2.91 1.69 1.33
C SER A 31 2.14 2.20 0.11
N ILE A 32 1.41 1.33 -0.62
CA ILE A 32 0.66 1.71 -1.83
C ILE A 32 -0.36 2.83 -1.57
N PRO A 33 -1.24 2.76 -0.55
CA PRO A 33 -2.16 3.86 -0.24
C PRO A 33 -1.46 5.19 -0.03
N TRP A 34 -0.33 5.21 0.67
CA TRP A 34 0.45 6.42 0.91
C TRP A 34 1.07 6.97 -0.38
N MET A 35 1.52 6.09 -1.27
CA MET A 35 1.98 6.49 -2.60
C MET A 35 0.84 7.11 -3.40
N ILE A 36 -0.34 6.47 -3.44
CA ILE A 36 -1.52 6.98 -4.12
C ILE A 36 -1.88 8.37 -3.60
N VAL A 37 -1.94 8.58 -2.28
CA VAL A 37 -2.19 9.91 -1.70
C VAL A 37 -1.11 10.90 -2.16
N THR A 38 0.17 10.54 -2.02
CA THR A 38 1.26 11.45 -2.38
C THR A 38 1.19 11.90 -3.84
N VAL A 39 0.94 10.98 -4.76
CA VAL A 39 0.87 11.30 -6.19
C VAL A 39 -0.45 11.97 -6.52
N TRP A 40 -1.59 11.44 -6.07
CA TRP A 40 -2.91 11.99 -6.36
C TRP A 40 -3.01 13.48 -6.03
N TYR A 41 -2.50 13.87 -4.85
CA TYR A 41 -2.56 15.24 -4.36
C TYR A 41 -1.58 16.22 -5.03
N LEU A 42 -0.65 15.75 -5.88
CA LEU A 42 0.22 16.65 -6.66
C LEU A 42 -0.58 17.57 -7.58
N VAL A 43 -1.57 17.03 -8.29
CA VAL A 43 -2.41 17.80 -9.22
C VAL A 43 -3.20 18.92 -8.52
N PRO A 44 -4.01 18.64 -7.49
CA PRO A 44 -4.72 19.71 -6.80
C PRO A 44 -3.76 20.69 -6.10
N GLY A 45 -2.61 20.21 -5.59
CA GLY A 45 -1.59 21.07 -4.99
C GLY A 45 -0.92 22.05 -5.96
N LEU A 46 -0.69 21.64 -7.21
CA LEU A 46 -0.02 22.48 -8.22
C LEU A 46 -0.99 23.37 -9.01
N PHE A 47 -2.16 22.85 -9.38
CA PHE A 47 -3.09 23.55 -10.26
C PHE A 47 -4.22 24.28 -9.51
N GLY A 48 -4.50 23.88 -8.25
CA GLY A 48 -5.50 24.54 -7.39
C GLY A 48 -6.93 24.55 -7.93
N ARG A 49 -7.20 23.86 -9.05
CA ARG A 49 -8.47 23.85 -9.76
C ARG A 49 -8.80 22.42 -10.23
N PRO A 50 -10.08 22.04 -10.26
CA PRO A 50 -10.49 20.76 -10.83
C PRO A 50 -10.12 20.73 -12.32
N LEU A 51 -9.65 19.57 -12.78
CA LEU A 51 -9.29 19.39 -14.18
C LEU A 51 -10.55 19.05 -14.97
N PRO A 52 -10.54 19.20 -16.31
CA PRO A 52 -11.58 18.61 -17.14
C PRO A 52 -11.69 17.11 -16.88
N PHE A 53 -12.90 16.56 -16.86
CA PHE A 53 -13.18 15.16 -16.53
C PHE A 53 -12.25 14.15 -17.23
N ALA A 54 -11.99 14.35 -18.53
CA ALA A 54 -11.11 13.46 -19.29
C ALA A 54 -9.67 13.44 -18.75
N LEU A 55 -9.17 14.58 -18.27
CA LEU A 55 -7.84 14.72 -17.70
C LEU A 55 -7.77 14.21 -16.26
N GLU A 56 -8.84 14.37 -15.47
CA GLU A 56 -8.97 13.71 -14.15
C GLU A 56 -8.94 12.19 -14.29
N LEU A 57 -9.66 11.65 -15.27
CA LEU A 57 -9.67 10.22 -15.54
C LEU A 57 -8.28 9.73 -16.00
N ALA A 58 -7.64 10.44 -16.93
CA ALA A 58 -6.29 10.13 -17.36
C ALA A 58 -5.29 10.16 -16.19
N TRP A 59 -5.45 11.14 -15.28
CA TRP A 59 -4.64 11.23 -14.07
C TRP A 59 -4.88 10.07 -13.12
N ALA A 60 -6.14 9.72 -12.84
CA ALA A 60 -6.50 8.58 -11.99
C ALA A 60 -5.92 7.25 -12.50
N LEU A 61 -6.00 7.03 -13.81
CA LEU A 61 -5.38 5.87 -14.45
C LEU A 61 -3.85 5.91 -14.31
N GLY A 62 -3.24 7.08 -14.49
CA GLY A 62 -1.80 7.28 -14.29
C GLY A 62 -1.35 6.97 -12.86
N VAL A 63 -2.03 7.51 -11.85
CA VAL A 63 -1.75 7.25 -10.43
C VAL A 63 -1.89 5.76 -10.11
N THR A 64 -2.96 5.12 -10.62
CA THR A 64 -3.19 3.69 -10.42
C THR A 64 -2.07 2.85 -11.04
N PHE A 65 -1.67 3.16 -12.27
CA PHE A 65 -0.59 2.45 -12.95
C PHE A 65 0.75 2.62 -12.24
N LEU A 66 1.09 3.85 -11.83
CA LEU A 66 2.30 4.13 -11.04
C LEU A 66 2.30 3.39 -9.71
N SER A 67 1.14 3.22 -9.07
CA SER A 67 1.01 2.45 -7.83
C SER A 67 1.29 0.97 -8.00
N GLY A 68 0.87 0.38 -9.12
CA GLY A 68 1.21 -0.98 -9.47
C GLY A 68 2.71 -1.16 -9.69
N ILE A 69 3.34 -0.24 -10.44
CA ILE A 69 4.80 -0.27 -10.67
C ILE A 69 5.55 -0.13 -9.35
N PHE A 70 5.21 0.85 -8.53
CA PHE A 70 5.85 1.08 -7.24
C PHE A 70 5.75 -0.15 -6.33
N GLY A 71 4.55 -0.73 -6.22
CA GLY A 71 4.33 -1.96 -5.45
C GLY A 71 5.21 -3.10 -5.96
N GLY A 72 5.24 -3.35 -7.27
CA GLY A 72 6.04 -4.42 -7.86
C GLY A 72 7.55 -4.23 -7.70
N VAL A 73 8.05 -2.98 -7.79
CA VAL A 73 9.46 -2.66 -7.54
C VAL A 73 9.82 -2.88 -6.07
N LEU A 74 8.96 -2.43 -5.16
CA LEU A 74 9.19 -2.60 -3.72
C LEU A 74 9.16 -4.08 -3.32
N GLU A 75 8.22 -4.85 -3.86
CA GLU A 75 8.12 -6.28 -3.60
C GLU A 75 9.38 -6.99 -4.04
N ARG A 76 9.80 -6.81 -5.30
CA ARG A 76 10.99 -7.46 -5.86
C ARG A 76 12.28 -7.06 -5.15
N GLY A 77 12.45 -5.76 -4.86
CA GLY A 77 13.67 -5.26 -4.21
C GLY A 77 13.87 -5.81 -2.80
N LEU A 78 12.78 -6.08 -2.07
CA LEU A 78 12.83 -6.53 -0.68
C LEU A 78 12.73 -8.04 -0.51
N GLU A 79 12.33 -8.77 -1.54
CA GLU A 79 12.12 -10.21 -1.51
C GLU A 79 13.43 -11.00 -1.39
N ASP A 80 14.50 -10.50 -2.04
CA ASP A 80 15.82 -11.13 -2.06
C ASP A 80 16.78 -10.63 -0.96
N GLU A 81 16.69 -9.35 -0.57
CA GLU A 81 17.66 -8.72 0.34
C GLU A 81 17.25 -8.79 1.82
N TRP A 82 15.95 -8.84 2.12
CA TRP A 82 15.47 -8.60 3.49
C TRP A 82 14.93 -9.85 4.18
N SER A 83 15.67 -10.37 5.16
CA SER A 83 15.27 -11.55 5.94
C SER A 83 15.29 -11.35 7.47
N SER A 84 15.32 -10.11 7.95
CA SER A 84 15.32 -9.85 9.40
C SER A 84 13.96 -10.22 10.03
N PRO A 85 13.89 -11.25 10.91
CA PRO A 85 12.65 -11.66 11.57
C PRO A 85 12.14 -10.61 12.57
N PHE A 86 12.99 -9.67 12.99
CA PHE A 86 12.56 -8.53 13.79
C PHE A 86 11.79 -7.50 12.95
N ALA A 87 12.32 -7.15 11.77
CA ALA A 87 11.67 -6.22 10.85
C ALA A 87 10.29 -6.74 10.40
N LEU A 88 10.18 -8.05 10.12
CA LEU A 88 8.89 -8.68 9.82
C LEU A 88 7.87 -8.54 10.96
N ARG A 89 8.30 -8.72 12.21
CA ARG A 89 7.43 -8.53 13.37
C ARG A 89 6.94 -7.09 13.49
N VAL A 90 7.81 -6.11 13.27
CA VAL A 90 7.43 -4.70 13.26
C VAL A 90 6.40 -4.41 12.18
N VAL A 91 6.63 -4.85 10.94
CA VAL A 91 5.69 -4.66 9.83
C VAL A 91 4.36 -5.36 10.09
N LEU A 92 4.36 -6.55 10.66
CA LEU A 92 3.13 -7.25 11.04
C LEU A 92 2.31 -6.47 12.08
N VAL A 93 2.96 -5.92 13.10
CA VAL A 93 2.30 -5.08 14.11
C VAL A 93 1.71 -3.83 13.46
N LEU A 94 2.50 -3.11 12.64
CA LEU A 94 2.04 -1.91 11.94
C LEU A 94 0.87 -2.22 11.00
N PHE A 95 0.96 -3.30 10.24
CA PHE A 95 -0.11 -3.74 9.35
C PHE A 95 -1.38 -4.08 10.14
N SER A 96 -1.26 -4.75 11.28
CA SER A 96 -2.39 -5.10 12.15
C SER A 96 -3.05 -3.85 12.74
N VAL A 97 -2.25 -2.87 13.18
CA VAL A 97 -2.75 -1.56 13.66
C VAL A 97 -3.45 -0.81 12.53
N ALA A 98 -2.87 -0.79 11.32
CA ALA A 98 -3.48 -0.16 10.16
C ALA A 98 -4.80 -0.83 9.77
N ALA A 99 -4.86 -2.16 9.75
CA ALA A 99 -6.08 -2.92 9.49
C ALA A 99 -7.15 -2.63 10.55
N PHE A 100 -6.76 -2.57 11.83
CA PHE A 100 -7.64 -2.18 12.92
C PHE A 100 -8.20 -0.78 12.71
N PHE A 101 -7.37 0.21 12.38
CA PHE A 101 -7.84 1.57 12.10
C PHE A 101 -8.77 1.64 10.89
N PHE A 102 -8.45 0.93 9.80
CA PHE A 102 -9.33 0.88 8.63
C PHE A 102 -10.71 0.34 8.97
N VAL A 103 -10.80 -0.76 9.73
CA VAL A 103 -12.09 -1.33 10.15
C VAL A 103 -12.78 -0.44 11.17
N TRP A 104 -12.09 -0.02 12.22
CA TRP A 104 -12.67 0.74 13.33
C TRP A 104 -13.15 2.12 12.88
N PHE A 105 -12.34 2.86 12.13
CA PHE A 105 -12.71 4.20 11.64
C PHE A 105 -13.80 4.18 10.59
N THR A 106 -14.03 3.04 9.93
CA THR A 106 -15.22 2.87 9.06
C THR A 106 -16.51 2.94 9.87
N TYR A 107 -16.53 2.48 11.12
CA TYR A 107 -17.73 2.46 11.97
C TYR A 107 -17.80 3.62 12.97
N ARG A 108 -16.65 4.14 13.40
CA ARG A 108 -16.58 5.23 14.37
C ARG A 108 -15.50 6.22 13.97
N MET A 109 -15.91 7.45 13.61
CA MET A 109 -14.95 8.52 13.38
C MET A 109 -14.11 8.76 14.64
N PRO A 110 -12.78 8.86 14.51
CA PRO A 110 -11.91 9.21 15.63
C PRO A 110 -12.20 10.65 16.08
N TRP A 111 -11.95 10.92 17.37
CA TRP A 111 -12.17 12.26 17.95
C TRP A 111 -11.17 13.32 17.45
N ILE A 112 -10.08 12.90 16.79
CA ILE A 112 -9.00 13.78 16.38
C ILE A 112 -9.45 14.64 15.18
N ASP A 113 -9.27 15.95 15.33
CA ASP A 113 -9.64 17.05 14.43
C ASP A 113 -9.17 16.91 12.97
N LEU A 114 -8.29 15.96 12.65
CA LEU A 114 -7.86 15.69 11.26
C LEU A 114 -9.03 15.28 10.34
N PHE A 115 -10.15 14.82 10.92
CA PHE A 115 -11.38 14.47 10.19
C PHE A 115 -12.55 15.40 10.46
N GLU A 116 -12.34 16.45 11.28
CA GLU A 116 -13.32 17.51 11.46
C GLU A 116 -13.00 18.62 10.44
N ILE A 117 -13.95 18.88 9.54
CA ILE A 117 -13.88 20.03 8.65
C ILE A 117 -14.28 21.25 9.50
N PRO A 118 -13.45 22.29 9.64
CA PRO A 118 -13.88 23.54 10.27
C PRO A 118 -14.97 24.26 9.45
#